data_AF-R5MI47-F1
#
_entry.id   AF-R5MI47-F1
#
_cell.length_a   1.000
_cell.length_b   1.000
_cell.length_c   1.000
_cell.angle_alpha   90.00
_cell.angle_beta   90.00
_cell.angle_gamma   90.00
#
_symmetry.space_group_name_H-M   'P 1'
#
loop_
_entity.id
_entity.type
_entity.pdbx_description
1 polymer ?
#
loop_
_entity_poly.entity_id
_entity_poly.type
_entity_poly.pdbx_seq_one_letter_code
_entity_poly.pdbx_strand_id
1 'polypeptide(L)'
;MKFAYDKSKAQHIINHEDIMLKTYSKIISTYTSLFEQYDCSLKVRLFWIDFSTERRSNRRLPFRIGYACYVCCEVQRDGKEVQVKSADGEADYYSLSATWMVSSIERSFLKAKASLYSDTDDIENDMKELFRLLSNDQ
;
A
#
# COMPACT_ATOMS: atom_id res chain seq x y z
N MET A 1 7.96 12.22 -8.45
CA MET A 1 8.30 13.66 -8.34
C MET A 1 8.84 13.99 -6.94
N LYS A 2 9.83 14.89 -6.79
CA LYS A 2 10.32 15.35 -5.48
C LYS A 2 10.32 16.87 -5.36
N PHE A 3 9.99 17.42 -4.19
CA PHE A 3 10.01 18.87 -3.93
C PHE A 3 10.27 19.20 -2.45
N ALA A 4 10.71 20.42 -2.17
CA ALA A 4 10.87 20.89 -0.79
C ALA A 4 9.49 21.00 -0.11
N TYR A 5 9.34 20.41 1.06
CA TYR A 5 8.07 20.41 1.77
C TYR A 5 7.90 21.66 2.62
N ASP A 6 6.73 22.29 2.49
CA ASP A 6 6.18 23.26 3.41
C ASP A 6 4.67 23.01 3.56
N LYS A 7 4.04 23.60 4.59
CA LYS A 7 2.63 23.32 4.93
C LYS A 7 1.65 23.68 3.79
N SER A 8 1.98 24.64 2.92
CA SER A 8 1.11 24.99 1.78
C SER A 8 1.00 23.87 0.74
N LYS A 9 1.97 22.95 0.73
CA LYS A 9 2.01 21.81 -0.19
C LYS A 9 1.22 20.59 0.29
N ALA A 10 0.66 20.62 1.49
CA ALA A 10 -0.09 19.49 2.05
C ALA A 10 -1.23 19.03 1.12
N GLN A 11 -2.01 19.97 0.57
CA GLN A 11 -3.12 19.63 -0.32
C GLN A 11 -2.65 18.95 -1.61
N HIS A 12 -1.47 19.32 -2.11
CA HIS A 12 -0.90 18.67 -3.30
C HIS A 12 -0.57 17.20 -3.03
N ILE A 13 -0.04 16.89 -1.84
CA ILE A 13 0.23 15.51 -1.42
C ILE A 13 -1.10 14.73 -1.27
N ILE A 14 -2.11 15.32 -0.63
CA ILE A 14 -3.44 14.70 -0.47
C ILE A 14 -4.06 14.35 -1.83
N ASN A 15 -4.06 15.30 -2.76
CA ASN A 15 -4.61 15.08 -4.10
C ASN A 15 -3.89 13.94 -4.82
N HIS A 16 -2.56 13.87 -4.68
CA HIS A 16 -1.77 12.77 -5.24
C HIS A 16 -2.15 11.42 -4.62
N GLU A 17 -2.22 11.32 -3.29
CA GLU A 17 -2.63 10.09 -2.59
C GLU A 17 -4.01 9.60 -3.04
N ASP A 18 -4.97 10.52 -3.17
CA ASP A 18 -6.34 10.18 -3.59
C ASP A 18 -6.39 9.76 -5.08
N ILE A 19 -5.58 10.37 -5.94
CA ILE A 19 -5.42 9.94 -7.35
C ILE A 19 -4.82 8.54 -7.39
N MET A 20 -3.75 8.29 -6.65
CA MET A 20 -3.11 6.97 -6.63
C MET A 20 -4.06 5.90 -6.10
N LEU A 21 -4.82 6.15 -5.03
CA LEU A 21 -5.81 5.19 -4.54
C LEU A 21 -6.82 4.81 -5.64
N LYS A 22 -7.30 5.78 -6.43
CA LYS A 22 -8.21 5.52 -7.55
C LYS A 22 -7.54 4.72 -8.67
N THR A 23 -6.31 5.09 -9.03
CA THR A 23 -5.53 4.41 -10.07
C THR A 23 -5.27 2.95 -9.70
N TYR A 24 -4.73 2.70 -8.50
CA TYR A 24 -4.49 1.34 -8.00
C TYR A 24 -5.80 0.55 -7.91
N SER A 25 -6.87 1.14 -7.34
CA SER A 25 -8.18 0.46 -7.28
C SER A 25 -8.67 0.05 -8.66
N LYS A 26 -8.50 0.90 -9.68
CA LYS A 26 -8.91 0.59 -11.06
C LYS A 26 -8.10 -0.57 -11.63
N ILE A 27 -6.78 -0.56 -11.47
CA ILE A 27 -5.90 -1.62 -11.98
C ILE A 27 -6.21 -2.93 -11.25
N ILE A 28 -6.25 -2.92 -9.91
CA ILE A 28 -6.50 -4.10 -9.08
C ILE A 28 -7.88 -4.70 -9.38
N SER A 29 -8.89 -3.88 -9.71
CA SER A 29 -10.23 -4.38 -10.05
C SER A 29 -10.26 -5.32 -11.25
N THR A 30 -9.26 -5.29 -12.14
CA THR A 30 -9.17 -6.24 -13.26
C THR A 30 -8.79 -7.65 -12.81
N TYR A 31 -8.29 -7.81 -11.58
CA TYR A 31 -7.90 -9.10 -11.00
C TYR A 31 -9.01 -9.70 -10.13
N THR A 32 -10.09 -8.97 -9.81
CA THR A 32 -11.12 -9.41 -8.87
C THR A 32 -11.65 -10.81 -9.18
N SER A 33 -11.98 -11.10 -10.44
CA SER A 33 -12.52 -12.40 -10.84
C SER A 33 -11.55 -13.57 -10.62
N LEU A 34 -10.23 -13.32 -10.61
CA LEU A 34 -9.23 -14.35 -10.30
C LEU A 34 -9.27 -14.75 -8.83
N PHE A 35 -9.61 -13.82 -7.93
CA PHE A 35 -9.67 -14.11 -6.49
C PHE A 35 -11.05 -14.62 -6.06
N GLU A 36 -12.11 -14.20 -6.75
CA GLU A 36 -13.48 -14.66 -6.49
C GLU A 36 -13.64 -16.17 -6.66
N GLN A 37 -12.87 -16.81 -7.54
CA GLN A 37 -12.89 -18.28 -7.71
C GLN A 37 -12.45 -19.06 -6.45
N TYR A 38 -11.82 -18.39 -5.48
CA TYR A 38 -11.38 -18.94 -4.19
C TYR A 38 -12.16 -18.35 -3.01
N ASP A 39 -13.36 -17.81 -3.28
CA ASP A 39 -14.21 -17.10 -2.31
C ASP A 39 -13.48 -15.93 -1.64
N CYS A 40 -12.56 -15.29 -2.37
CA CYS A 40 -11.77 -14.17 -1.90
C CYS A 40 -12.16 -12.87 -2.62
N SER A 41 -12.02 -11.76 -1.91
CA SER A 41 -12.24 -10.40 -2.40
C SER A 41 -10.97 -9.57 -2.24
N LEU A 42 -10.84 -8.50 -3.02
CA LEU A 42 -9.69 -7.59 -2.95
C LEU A 42 -10.11 -6.28 -2.30
N LYS A 43 -9.43 -5.89 -1.22
CA LYS A 43 -9.68 -4.63 -0.53
C LYS A 43 -8.51 -3.68 -0.69
N VAL A 44 -8.76 -2.58 -1.41
CA VAL A 44 -7.76 -1.54 -1.65
C VAL A 44 -7.98 -0.36 -0.72
N ARG A 45 -6.93 0.09 -0.04
CA ARG A 45 -7.01 1.22 0.91
C ARG A 45 -5.70 1.97 1.05
N LEU A 46 -5.79 3.20 1.55
CA LEU A 46 -4.62 3.93 2.02
C LEU A 46 -4.33 3.60 3.48
N PHE A 47 -3.05 3.62 3.84
CA PHE A 47 -2.62 3.72 5.21
C PHE A 47 -1.35 4.57 5.31
N TRP A 48 -1.11 5.08 6.51
CA TRP A 48 -0.03 6.00 6.79
C TRP A 48 0.86 5.44 7.88
N ILE A 49 2.16 5.65 7.72
CA ILE A 49 3.17 5.38 8.72
C ILE A 49 3.85 6.70 9.05
N ASP A 50 4.15 6.88 10.33
CA ASP A 50 5.09 7.87 10.79
C ASP A 50 6.32 7.18 11.39
N PHE A 51 7.38 7.10 10.59
CA PHE A 51 8.63 6.44 10.97
C PHE A 51 9.34 7.11 12.15
N SER A 52 9.03 8.37 12.48
CA SER A 52 9.61 9.03 13.65
C SER A 52 9.02 8.55 14.97
N THR A 53 7.82 7.95 14.93
CA THR A 53 7.07 7.47 16.11
C THR A 53 6.61 6.02 15.97
N GLU A 54 7.03 5.34 14.90
CA GLU A 54 6.61 3.99 14.53
C GLU A 54 5.08 3.80 14.48
N ARG A 55 4.34 4.89 14.29
CA ARG A 55 2.88 4.88 14.34
C ARG A 55 2.32 4.51 12.96
N ARG A 56 1.53 3.45 12.91
CA ARG A 56 0.68 3.09 11.75
C ARG A 56 -0.76 3.55 11.96
N SER A 57 -1.42 4.02 10.90
CA SER A 57 -2.80 4.51 10.97
C SER A 57 -3.54 4.34 9.65
N ASN A 58 -4.83 3.99 9.72
CA ASN A 58 -5.75 4.00 8.57
C ASN A 58 -6.38 5.38 8.32
N ARG A 59 -5.96 6.38 9.10
CA ARG A 59 -6.29 7.79 8.91
C ARG A 59 -5.01 8.57 8.67
N ARG A 60 -5.09 9.57 7.80
CA ARG A 60 -3.97 10.44 7.46
C ARG A 60 -3.30 11.01 8.72
N LEU A 61 -1.99 10.82 8.80
CA LEU A 61 -1.16 11.33 9.89
C LEU A 61 -0.73 12.78 9.61
N PRO A 62 -0.29 13.53 10.63
CA PRO A 62 0.26 14.87 10.41
C PRO A 62 1.47 14.83 9.47
N PHE A 63 1.51 15.78 8.53
CA PHE A 63 2.64 15.92 7.62
C PHE A 63 3.88 16.43 8.36
N ARG A 64 4.86 15.55 8.54
CA ARG A 64 6.17 15.86 9.13
C ARG A 64 7.23 14.90 8.60
N ILE A 65 8.48 15.14 8.95
CA ILE A 65 9.58 14.21 8.63
C ILE A 65 9.25 12.84 9.23
N GLY A 66 9.36 11.80 8.41
CA GLY A 66 8.98 10.43 8.76
C GLY A 66 7.58 10.03 8.27
N TYR A 67 6.79 10.97 7.75
CA TYR A 67 5.51 10.67 7.13
C TYR A 67 5.69 9.82 5.87
N ALA A 68 4.91 8.75 5.74
CA ALA A 68 4.77 7.99 4.52
C ALA A 68 3.33 7.51 4.34
N CYS A 69 2.85 7.52 3.10
CA CYS A 69 1.56 6.99 2.69
C CYS A 69 1.76 5.85 1.72
N TYR A 70 0.94 4.82 1.88
CA TYR A 70 0.95 3.62 1.06
C TYR A 70 -0.46 3.29 0.59
N VAL A 71 -0.56 2.79 -0.63
CA VAL A 71 -1.70 1.97 -1.06
C VAL A 71 -1.45 0.54 -0.61
N CYS A 72 -2.49 -0.12 -0.11
CA CYS A 72 -2.49 -1.53 0.27
C CYS A 72 -3.60 -2.25 -0.47
N CYS A 73 -3.30 -3.45 -0.97
CA CYS A 73 -4.28 -4.43 -1.43
C CYS A 73 -4.26 -5.63 -0.47
N GLU A 74 -5.36 -5.87 0.23
CA GLU A 74 -5.56 -7.06 1.06
C GLU A 74 -6.43 -8.07 0.30
N VAL A 75 -5.98 -9.33 0.27
CA VAL A 75 -6.85 -10.45 -0.12
C VAL A 75 -7.67 -10.83 1.11
N GLN A 76 -8.99 -10.78 0.97
CA GLN A 76 -9.91 -11.05 2.08
C GLN A 76 -10.83 -12.23 1.80
N ARG A 77 -10.97 -13.13 2.77
CA ARG A 77 -12.00 -14.17 2.83
C ARG A 77 -12.90 -13.87 4.03
N ASP A 78 -14.22 -13.84 3.82
CA ASP A 78 -15.20 -13.47 4.84
C ASP A 78 -14.91 -12.13 5.56
N GLY A 79 -14.37 -11.15 4.81
CA GLY A 79 -14.01 -9.83 5.33
C GLY A 79 -12.76 -9.79 6.22
N LYS A 80 -12.03 -10.90 6.35
CA LYS A 80 -10.74 -11.00 7.06
C LYS A 80 -9.61 -11.20 6.08
N GLU A 81 -8.46 -10.59 6.35
CA GLU A 81 -7.25 -10.80 5.55
C GLU A 81 -6.85 -12.28 5.58
N VAL A 82 -6.59 -12.85 4.41
CA VAL A 82 -6.16 -14.24 4.27
C VAL A 82 -4.74 -14.37 4.80
N GLN A 83 -4.47 -15.46 5.51
CA GLN A 83 -3.14 -15.84 5.96
C GLN A 83 -2.77 -17.17 5.32
N VAL A 84 -1.61 -17.22 4.67
CA VAL A 84 -1.07 -18.43 4.06
C VAL A 84 0.09 -18.95 4.91
N LYS A 85 0.27 -20.26 4.98
CA LYS A 85 1.42 -20.82 5.72
C LYS A 85 2.73 -20.41 5.06
N SER A 86 3.72 -20.05 5.87
CA SER A 86 5.05 -19.85 5.29
C SER A 86 5.67 -21.18 4.87
N ALA A 87 6.36 -21.15 3.73
CA ALA A 87 7.22 -22.24 3.27
C ALA A 87 8.70 -22.05 3.62
N ASP A 88 9.12 -20.85 4.06
CA ASP A 88 10.54 -20.51 4.33
C ASP A 88 10.95 -20.64 5.80
N GLY A 89 9.98 -20.76 6.72
CA GLY A 89 10.23 -20.90 8.15
C GLY A 89 10.52 -19.59 8.91
N GLU A 90 10.44 -18.43 8.26
CA GLU A 90 10.65 -17.12 8.90
C GLU A 90 9.44 -16.71 9.77
N ALA A 91 8.24 -17.18 9.43
CA ALA A 91 7.02 -16.99 10.19
C ALA A 91 6.10 -18.22 10.07
N ASP A 92 5.16 -18.40 11.00
CA ASP A 92 4.16 -19.47 10.86
C ASP A 92 3.18 -19.18 9.69
N TYR A 93 2.84 -17.90 9.51
CA TYR A 93 1.90 -17.43 8.49
C TYR A 93 2.29 -16.05 7.95
N TYR A 94 2.04 -15.84 6.66
CA TYR A 94 2.10 -14.53 6.01
C TYR A 94 0.69 -14.02 5.70
N SER A 95 0.46 -12.75 6.03
CA SER A 95 -0.77 -12.07 5.61
C SER A 95 -0.69 -11.76 4.13
N LEU A 96 -1.77 -12.06 3.39
CA LEU A 96 -1.78 -11.97 1.95
C LEU A 96 -2.17 -10.56 1.51
N SER A 97 -1.20 -9.66 1.53
CA SER A 97 -1.34 -8.30 1.06
C SER A 97 -0.10 -7.77 0.35
N ALA A 98 -0.31 -6.80 -0.53
CA ALA A 98 0.74 -6.04 -1.18
C ALA A 98 0.61 -4.56 -0.82
N THR A 99 1.74 -3.85 -0.74
CA THR A 99 1.78 -2.44 -0.37
C THR A 99 2.73 -1.65 -1.24
N TRP A 100 2.29 -0.48 -1.70
CA TRP A 100 3.08 0.41 -2.56
C TRP A 100 3.11 1.82 -1.96
N MET A 101 4.31 2.38 -1.82
CA MET A 101 4.47 3.74 -1.32
C MET A 101 4.00 4.73 -2.38
N VAL A 102 3.18 5.71 -1.99
CA VAL A 102 2.65 6.74 -2.90
C VAL A 102 3.10 8.14 -2.53
N SER A 103 3.43 8.38 -1.26
CA SER A 103 4.04 9.62 -0.83
C SER A 103 4.94 9.42 0.39
N SER A 104 5.94 10.29 0.55
CA SER A 104 6.76 10.34 1.77
C SER A 104 7.28 11.75 2.03
N ILE A 105 7.58 12.07 3.29
CA ILE A 105 8.31 13.28 3.69
C ILE A 105 9.55 12.86 4.46
N GLU A 106 10.70 13.04 3.83
CA GLU A 106 12.00 12.65 4.33
C GLU A 106 12.86 13.89 4.61
N ARG A 107 13.84 13.73 5.51
CA ARG A 107 14.84 14.78 5.74
C ARG A 107 15.90 14.69 4.64
N SER A 108 16.11 15.80 3.94
CA SER A 108 17.24 15.97 3.03
C SER A 108 18.09 17.13 3.51
N PHE A 109 19.28 16.80 4.04
CA PHE A 109 20.14 17.74 4.78
C PHE A 109 19.38 18.39 5.95
N LEU A 110 19.09 19.69 5.86
CA LEU A 110 18.40 20.47 6.88
C LEU A 110 16.92 20.74 6.53
N LYS A 111 16.44 20.30 5.37
CA LYS A 111 15.08 20.61 4.89
C LYS A 111 14.24 19.33 4.76
N ALA A 112 12.95 19.45 5.01
CA ALA A 112 12.00 18.40 4.67
C ALA A 112 11.79 18.39 3.15
N LYS A 113 11.79 17.21 2.54
CA LYS A 113 11.44 17.00 1.13
C LYS A 113 10.30 16.00 1.04
N ALA A 114 9.30 16.33 0.23
CA ALA A 114 8.24 15.41 -0.13
C ALA A 114 8.62 14.68 -1.42
N SER A 115 8.37 13.38 -1.44
CA SER A 115 8.45 12.52 -2.62
C SER A 115 7.05 12.00 -2.93
N LEU A 116 6.63 12.09 -4.19
CA LEU A 116 5.39 11.52 -4.72
C LEU A 116 5.75 10.45 -5.73
N TYR A 117 5.22 9.25 -5.51
CA TYR A 117 5.49 8.08 -6.33
C TYR A 117 4.24 7.76 -7.15
N SER A 118 4.44 7.50 -8.44
CA SER A 118 3.36 7.29 -9.41
C SER A 118 3.49 5.97 -10.15
N ASP A 119 4.56 5.21 -9.89
CA ASP A 119 4.90 4.01 -10.63
C ASP A 119 3.92 2.90 -10.26
N THR A 120 3.39 2.22 -11.27
CA THR A 120 2.37 1.16 -11.11
C THR A 120 2.82 -0.18 -11.68
N ASP A 121 4.07 -0.26 -12.13
CA ASP A 121 4.59 -1.38 -12.92
C ASP A 121 4.68 -2.67 -12.09
N ASP A 122 4.89 -2.54 -10.78
CA ASP A 122 4.98 -3.68 -9.87
C ASP A 122 3.61 -4.34 -9.58
N ILE A 123 2.49 -3.64 -9.83
CA ILE A 123 1.15 -4.15 -9.49
C ILE A 123 0.88 -5.50 -10.15
N GLU A 124 1.24 -5.66 -11.42
CA GLU A 124 0.98 -6.91 -12.14
C GLU A 124 1.74 -8.09 -11.52
N ASN A 125 3.01 -7.89 -11.19
CA ASN A 125 3.84 -8.93 -10.59
C ASN A 125 3.35 -9.29 -9.19
N ASP A 126 3.05 -8.28 -8.37
CA ASP A 126 2.56 -8.47 -7.01
C ASP A 126 1.19 -9.15 -7.00
N MET A 127 0.26 -8.77 -7.88
CA MET A 127 -1.05 -9.43 -7.97
C MET A 127 -0.94 -10.88 -8.42
N LYS A 128 -0.03 -11.19 -9.35
CA LYS A 128 0.27 -12.59 -9.75
C LYS A 128 0.88 -13.37 -8.60
N GLU A 129 1.76 -12.76 -7.81
CA GLU A 129 2.35 -13.40 -6.64
C GLU A 129 1.29 -13.68 -5.56
N LEU A 130 0.44 -12.71 -5.23
CA LEU A 130 -0.66 -12.91 -4.28
C LEU A 130 -1.57 -14.06 -4.73
N PHE A 131 -1.89 -14.12 -6.02
CA PHE A 131 -2.70 -15.20 -6.59
C PHE A 131 -1.99 -16.56 -6.51
N ARG A 132 -0.69 -16.62 -6.81
CA ARG A 132 0.12 -17.84 -6.69
C ARG A 132 0.15 -18.36 -5.25
N LEU A 133 0.38 -17.48 -4.28
CA LEU A 133 0.41 -17.82 -2.86
C LEU A 133 -0.96 -18.33 -2.39
N LEU A 134 -2.04 -17.68 -2.80
CA LEU A 134 -3.41 -18.13 -2.51
C LEU A 134 -3.70 -19.52 -3.08
N SER A 135 -3.26 -19.78 -4.31
CA SER A 135 -3.53 -21.04 -5.02
C SER A 135 -2.74 -22.21 -4.43
N ASN A 136 -1.57 -21.96 -3.85
CA ASN A 136 -0.73 -23.00 -3.24
C ASN A 136 -1.17 -23.40 -1.82
N ASP A 137 -2.00 -22.58 -1.16
CA ASP A 137 -2.52 -22.84 0.20
C ASP A 137 -3.84 -23.65 0.19
N GLN A 138 -4.41 -23.90 -1.00
CA GLN A 138 -5.58 -24.77 -1.24
C GLN A 138 -5.15 -26.21 -1.50
#